data_AF-A0A933GP54-F1
#
_entry.id   AF-A0A933GP54-F1
#
_cell.length_a   1.000
_cell.length_b   1.000
_cell.length_c   1.000
_cell.angle_alpha   90.00
_cell.angle_beta   90.00
_cell.angle_gamma   90.00
#
_symmetry.space_group_name_H-M   'P 1'
#
loop_
_entity.id
_entity.type
_entity.pdbx_description
1 polymer ?
#
loop_
_entity_poly.entity_id
_entity_poly.type
_entity_poly.pdbx_seq_one_letter_code
_entity_poly.pdbx_strand_id
1 'polypeptide(L)'
;MAYSVLLKNVGVLYQNKIMYFSFDEARYDLEELIKQYETDVLREDISRKKIYIFLNEIQKLEGWPSKVKLLYDATPKLKIFLTGSA
;
A
#
# COMPACT_ATOMS: atom_id res chain seq x y z
N MET A 1 -8.16 -14.15 14.29
CA MET A 1 -9.29 -13.93 13.35
C MET A 1 -9.05 -12.76 12.37
N ALA A 2 -8.06 -11.88 12.58
CA ALA A 2 -7.75 -10.76 11.67
C ALA A 2 -6.87 -11.11 10.45
N TYR A 3 -6.02 -12.15 10.54
CA TYR A 3 -5.05 -12.53 9.51
C TYR A 3 -5.66 -12.94 8.15
N SER A 4 -6.87 -13.51 8.15
CA SER A 4 -7.50 -14.03 6.92
C SER A 4 -8.23 -12.96 6.10
N VAL A 5 -8.47 -11.77 6.67
CA VAL A 5 -9.15 -10.67 5.96
C VAL A 5 -8.16 -9.85 5.13
N LEU A 6 -6.94 -9.64 5.63
CA LEU A 6 -5.92 -8.86 4.91
C LEU A 6 -5.44 -9.53 3.61
N LEU A 7 -5.28 -10.86 3.62
CA LEU A 7 -4.88 -11.63 2.43
C LEU A 7 -6.00 -11.76 1.38
N LYS A 8 -7.25 -11.41 1.72
CA LYS A 8 -8.33 -11.37 0.72
C LYS A 8 -8.29 -10.09 -0.13
N ASN A 9 -7.76 -8.99 0.41
CA ASN A 9 -7.81 -7.67 -0.22
C ASN A 9 -6.41 -7.10 -0.56
N VAL A 10 -5.34 -7.75 -0.09
CA VAL A 10 -3.95 -7.44 -0.47
C VAL A 10 -3.35 -8.64 -1.20
N GLY A 11 -3.22 -8.52 -2.52
CA GLY A 11 -2.49 -9.48 -3.34
C GLY A 11 -1.00 -9.39 -3.04
N VAL A 12 -0.48 -10.30 -2.21
CA VAL A 12 0.96 -10.42 -1.94
C VAL A 12 1.56 -11.42 -2.94
N LEU A 13 2.24 -10.92 -3.96
CA LEU A 13 2.89 -11.75 -4.99
C LEU A 13 4.41 -11.55 -4.97
N TYR A 14 5.16 -12.62 -5.24
CA TYR A 14 6.62 -12.62 -5.41
C TYR A 14 7.43 -12.13 -4.19
N GLN A 15 7.75 -13.04 -3.26
CA GLN A 15 8.60 -12.76 -2.08
C GLN A 15 8.18 -11.52 -1.26
N ASN A 16 6.87 -11.22 -1.18
CA ASN A 16 6.34 -10.06 -0.47
C ASN A 16 6.91 -8.72 -0.98
N LYS A 17 7.19 -8.62 -2.28
CA LYS A 17 7.69 -7.37 -2.90
C LYS A 17 6.62 -6.56 -3.59
N ILE A 18 5.42 -7.12 -3.71
CA ILE A 18 4.27 -6.49 -4.35
C ILE A 18 3.16 -6.39 -3.31
N MET A 19 2.65 -5.18 -3.14
CA MET A 19 1.47 -4.86 -2.36
C MET A 19 0.41 -4.30 -3.30
N TYR A 20 -0.82 -4.79 -3.18
CA TYR A 20 -1.99 -4.25 -3.87
C TYR A 20 -3.02 -3.83 -2.83
N PHE A 21 -3.69 -2.71 -3.05
CA PHE A 21 -4.83 -2.29 -2.24
C PHE A 21 -5.85 -1.53 -3.10
N SER A 22 -7.13 -1.80 -2.90
CA SER A 22 -8.23 -1.10 -3.56
C SER A 22 -9.04 -0.28 -2.56
N PHE A 23 -9.12 1.04 -2.78
CA PHE A 23 -9.92 1.95 -1.96
C PHE A 23 -11.43 1.82 -2.18
N ASP A 24 -11.87 0.93 -3.09
CA ASP A 24 -13.27 0.53 -3.25
C ASP A 24 -13.76 -0.38 -2.13
N GLU A 25 -12.88 -1.23 -1.62
CA GLU A 25 -13.24 -2.31 -0.70
C GLU A 25 -13.24 -1.85 0.75
N ALA A 26 -12.37 -0.90 1.10
CA ALA A 26 -12.28 -0.33 2.43
C ALA A 26 -11.62 1.05 2.42
N ARG A 27 -12.04 1.91 3.36
CA ARG A 27 -11.36 3.19 3.64
C ARG A 27 -10.32 2.98 4.73
N TYR A 28 -9.06 2.95 4.33
CA TYR A 28 -7.91 2.95 5.24
C TYR A 28 -7.12 4.24 5.07
N ASP A 29 -6.46 4.66 6.14
CA ASP A 29 -5.39 5.63 6.01
C ASP A 29 -4.16 4.99 5.34
N LEU A 30 -3.47 5.76 4.49
CA LEU A 30 -2.32 5.24 3.75
C LEU A 30 -1.16 4.88 4.70
N GLU A 31 -0.92 5.65 5.77
CA GLU A 31 0.15 5.38 6.73
C GLU A 31 -0.13 4.10 7.52
N GLU A 32 -1.37 3.91 7.96
CA GLU A 32 -1.79 2.68 8.64
C GLU A 32 -1.63 1.46 7.74
N LEU A 33 -2.02 1.57 6.47
CA LEU A 33 -1.90 0.52 5.48
C LEU A 33 -0.42 0.11 5.26
N ILE A 34 0.47 1.10 5.10
CA ILE A 34 1.91 0.84 4.95
C ILE A 34 2.50 0.20 6.20
N LYS A 35 2.20 0.74 7.38
CA LYS A 35 2.69 0.21 8.66
C LYS A 35 2.24 -1.23 8.88
N GLN A 36 1.00 -1.53 8.51
CA GLN A 36 0.46 -2.87 8.60
C GLN A 36 1.19 -3.82 7.63
N TYR A 37 1.42 -3.37 6.39
CA TYR A 37 2.19 -4.16 5.42
C TYR A 37 3.62 -4.44 5.92
N GLU A 38 4.32 -3.45 6.48
CA GLU A 38 5.64 -3.60 7.08
C GLU A 38 5.66 -4.63 8.21
N THR A 39 4.66 -4.57 9.10
CA THR A 39 4.61 -5.39 10.31
C THR A 39 4.17 -6.83 10.02
N ASP A 40 3.07 -6.98 9.29
CA ASP A 40 2.37 -8.26 9.16
C ASP A 40 2.90 -9.10 7.99
N VAL A 41 3.32 -8.44 6.91
CA VAL A 41 3.69 -9.10 5.65
C VAL A 41 5.19 -9.03 5.38
N LEU A 42 5.76 -7.83 5.45
CA LEU A 42 7.15 -7.59 5.08
C LEU A 42 8.13 -8.01 6.18
N ARG A 43 7.69 -7.89 7.44
CA ARG A 43 8.46 -8.06 8.67
C ARG A 43 9.78 -7.27 8.64
N GLU A 44 9.74 -6.12 7.98
CA GLU A 44 10.88 -5.26 7.71
C GLU A 44 10.36 -3.90 7.25
N ASP A 45 11.16 -2.86 7.41
CA ASP A 45 10.90 -1.53 6.87
C ASP A 45 10.86 -1.54 5.33
N ILE A 46 9.83 -0.92 4.76
CA ILE A 46 9.54 -0.92 3.32
C ILE A 46 10.60 -0.17 2.50
N SER A 47 11.32 0.77 3.12
CA SER A 47 12.39 1.56 2.49
C SER A 47 13.67 0.75 2.23
N ARG A 48 13.84 -0.40 2.90
CA ARG A 48 15.10 -1.18 2.83
C ARG A 48 15.31 -1.86 1.48
N LYS A 49 14.23 -2.20 0.79
CA LYS A 49 14.25 -2.98 -0.47
C LYS A 49 13.35 -2.37 -1.53
N LYS A 50 13.50 -2.84 -2.76
CA LYS A 50 12.65 -2.42 -3.88
C LYS A 50 11.29 -3.10 -3.75
N ILE A 51 10.26 -2.30 -3.48
CA ILE A 51 8.86 -2.73 -3.30
C ILE A 51 7.99 -2.02 -4.33
N TYR A 52 6.95 -2.71 -4.79
CA TYR A 52 5.97 -2.21 -5.73
C TYR A 52 4.62 -2.13 -5.01
N ILE A 53 4.00 -0.95 -5.01
CA ILE A 53 2.67 -0.75 -4.44
C ILE A 53 1.72 -0.32 -5.54
N PHE A 54 0.59 -1.02 -5.62
CA PHE A 54 -0.52 -0.70 -6.51
C PHE A 54 -1.70 -0.23 -5.66
N LEU A 55 -2.06 1.04 -5.82
CA LEU A 55 -3.17 1.67 -5.13
C LEU A 55 -4.29 1.94 -6.13
N ASN A 56 -5.39 1.18 -6.01
CA ASN A 56 -6.51 1.25 -6.93
C ASN A 56 -7.61 2.18 -6.41
N GLU A 57 -8.20 2.98 -7.31
CA GLU A 57 -9.23 4.00 -7.00
C GLU A 57 -8.75 5.04 -5.97
N ILE A 58 -7.52 5.53 -6.16
CA ILE A 58 -6.83 6.43 -5.21
C ILE A 58 -7.61 7.71 -4.88
N GLN A 59 -8.46 8.18 -5.80
CA GLN A 59 -9.28 9.37 -5.60
C GLN A 59 -10.31 9.23 -4.47
N LYS A 60 -10.59 8.00 -4.01
CA LYS A 60 -11.43 7.74 -2.83
C LYS A 60 -10.71 7.95 -1.50
N LEU A 61 -9.37 8.04 -1.51
CA LEU A 61 -8.58 8.45 -0.35
C LEU A 61 -8.56 9.98 -0.26
N GLU A 62 -9.13 10.52 0.81
CA GLU A 62 -9.09 11.97 1.04
C GLU A 62 -7.65 12.46 1.21
N GLY A 63 -7.33 13.57 0.53
CA GLY A 63 -5.99 14.17 0.57
C GLY A 63 -4.90 13.30 -0.06
N TRP A 64 -5.24 12.32 -0.90
CA TRP A 64 -4.29 11.38 -1.48
C TRP A 64 -3.04 12.01 -2.15
N PRO A 65 -3.09 13.17 -2.84
CA PRO A 65 -1.90 13.68 -3.52
C PRO A 65 -0.77 13.99 -2.52
N SER A 66 -1.10 14.60 -1.39
CA SER A 66 -0.14 14.92 -0.34
C SER A 66 0.40 13.66 0.35
N LYS A 67 -0.48 12.69 0.63
CA LYS A 67 -0.10 11.44 1.28
C LYS A 67 0.84 10.61 0.42
N VAL A 68 0.54 10.47 -0.87
CA VAL A 68 1.41 9.77 -1.82
C VAL A 68 2.75 10.49 -1.97
N LYS A 69 2.75 11.83 -2.03
CA LYS A 69 4.00 12.60 -2.12
C LYS A 69 4.89 12.37 -0.90
N LEU A 70 4.34 12.46 0.32
CA LEU A 70 5.10 12.20 1.55
C LEU A 70 5.71 10.80 1.55
N LEU A 71 4.92 9.78 1.19
CA LEU A 71 5.39 8.40 1.10
C LEU A 71 6.52 8.26 0.06
N TYR A 72 6.34 8.85 -1.13
CA TYR A 72 7.33 8.82 -2.20
C TYR A 72 8.66 9.47 -1.79
N ASP A 73 8.59 10.66 -1.18
CA ASP A 73 9.76 11.40 -0.73
C ASP A 73 10.52 10.66 0.39
N ALA A 74 9.78 10.00 1.29
CA ALA A 74 10.36 9.23 2.40
C ALA A 74 10.94 7.87 1.97
N THR A 75 10.51 7.29 0.84
CA THR A 75 10.86 5.92 0.45
C THR A 75 11.34 5.81 -1.01
N PRO A 76 12.57 6.25 -1.35
CA PRO A 76 13.04 6.34 -2.74
C PRO A 76 13.08 5.02 -3.53
N LYS A 77 13.15 3.88 -2.83
CA LYS A 77 13.15 2.54 -3.44
C LYS A 77 11.74 2.04 -3.80
N LEU A 78 10.71 2.68 -3.28
CA LEU A 78 9.33 2.34 -3.53
C LEU A 78 8.94 2.68 -4.97
N LYS A 79 8.13 1.83 -5.59
CA LYS A 79 7.52 2.07 -6.89
C LYS A 79 6.02 2.08 -6.71
N ILE A 80 5.44 3.27 -6.80
CA ILE A 80 4.02 3.52 -6.55
C ILE A 80 3.31 3.59 -7.89
N PHE A 81 2.25 2.81 -8.04
CA PHE A 81 1.34 2.79 -9.17
C PHE A 81 -0.05 3.15 -8.68
N LEU A 82 -0.64 4.15 -9.31
CA LEU A 82 -1.96 4.65 -8.94
C LEU A 82 -2.90 4.38 -10.12
N THR A 83 -4.12 3.96 -9.81
CA THR A 83 -5.24 4.00 -10.75
C THR A 83 -6.36 4.83 -10.14
N GLY A 84 -7.21 5.36 -11.00
CA GLY A 84 -8.45 6.01 -10.60
C GLY A 84 -9.36 6.08 -11.80
N SER A 85 -10.56 5.54 -11.66
CA SER A 85 -11.62 5.77 -12.63
C SER A 85 -12.18 7.19 -12.46
N ALA A 86 -12.55 7.81 -13.58
CA ALA A 86 -13.09 9.17 -13.65
C ALA A 86 -14.60 9.20 -13.36
#